data_AF-A0A1F4XFL1-F1
#
_entry.id   AF-A0A1F4XFL1-F1
#
_cell.length_a   1.000
_cell.length_b   1.000
_cell.length_c   1.000
_cell.angle_alpha   90.00
_cell.angle_beta   90.00
_cell.angle_gamma   90.00
#
_symmetry.space_group_name_H-M   'P 1'
#
loop_
_entity.id
_entity.type
_entity.pdbx_description
1 polymer ?
#
loop_
_entity_poly.entity_id
_entity_poly.type
_entity_poly.pdbx_seq_one_letter_code
_entity_poly.pdbx_strand_id
1 'polypeptide(L)'
;MERKLKNFLEECYNAVLEGDKQKAEKLATEAVKSGYDSYLVIEKGLVQGIKKLGEKWEQGSCFLPELVLGAEAVKAGISILQEPILKSKAGRKNLPRVIIGTIEGDIHDIGKTLVATMLSANGFEVIDLGVDVKSDNFVKMAKKYEPRFLCLSSLLTTTMQNEIRVIEGLKKANLRKKLKVMVGGAPASLSWAKEIGADLYAENAISAVKVAQREIGHESKRK
;
A
#
# COMPACT_ATOMS: atom_id res chain seq x y z
N MET A 1 5.96 -0.78 -29.11
CA MET A 1 5.05 -0.55 -27.97
C MET A 1 5.85 -0.31 -26.68
N GLU A 2 6.82 -1.16 -26.37
CA GLU A 2 7.68 -1.05 -25.17
C GLU A 2 8.43 0.28 -25.03
N ARG A 3 9.01 0.83 -26.11
CA ARG A 3 9.71 2.12 -26.06
C ARG A 3 8.79 3.30 -25.71
N LYS A 4 7.54 3.30 -26.21
CA LYS A 4 6.55 4.34 -25.90
C LYS A 4 6.14 4.27 -24.43
N LEU A 5 5.85 3.07 -23.93
CA LEU A 5 5.52 2.86 -22.52
C LEU A 5 6.69 3.25 -21.60
N LYS A 6 7.93 2.88 -21.96
CA LYS A 6 9.12 3.27 -21.18
C LYS A 6 9.25 4.79 -21.05
N ASN A 7 9.14 5.52 -22.17
CA ASN A 7 9.19 6.98 -22.15
C ASN A 7 8.06 7.57 -21.30
N PHE A 8 6.85 7.01 -21.42
CA PHE A 8 5.70 7.46 -20.64
C PHE A 8 5.88 7.26 -19.12
N LEU A 9 6.45 6.13 -18.71
CA LEU A 9 6.78 5.86 -17.31
C LEU A 9 7.86 6.83 -16.80
N GLU A 10 8.82 7.19 -17.65
CA GLU A 10 9.85 8.19 -17.35
C GLU A 10 9.25 9.60 -17.19
N GLU A 11 8.26 9.98 -18.00
CA GLU A 11 7.53 11.23 -17.83
C GLU A 11 6.77 11.29 -16.50
N CYS A 12 6.11 10.19 -16.13
CA CYS A 12 5.43 10.05 -14.84
C CYS A 12 6.42 10.16 -13.66
N TYR A 13 7.58 9.52 -13.80
CA TYR A 13 8.67 9.60 -12.84
C TYR A 13 9.19 11.05 -12.69
N ASN A 14 9.42 11.75 -13.80
CA ASN A 14 9.92 13.12 -13.81
C ASN A 14 8.90 14.11 -13.23
N ALA A 15 7.60 13.93 -13.51
CA ALA A 15 6.55 14.75 -12.90
C ALA A 15 6.58 14.70 -11.37
N VAL A 16 6.91 13.54 -10.79
CA VAL A 16 7.08 13.41 -9.33
C VAL A 16 8.36 14.09 -8.86
N LEU A 17 9.49 13.91 -9.56
CA LEU A 17 10.74 14.59 -9.22
C LEU A 17 10.61 16.12 -9.25
N GLU A 18 9.82 16.64 -10.18
CA GLU A 18 9.54 18.07 -10.34
C GLU A 18 8.50 18.59 -9.34
N GLY A 19 7.83 17.71 -8.59
CA GLY A 19 6.72 18.07 -7.71
C GLY A 19 5.49 18.60 -8.47
N ASP A 20 5.36 18.28 -9.77
CA ASP A 20 4.30 18.82 -10.63
C ASP A 20 3.04 17.95 -10.54
N LYS A 21 2.18 18.34 -9.61
CA LYS A 21 0.87 17.72 -9.40
C LYS A 21 0.00 17.72 -10.66
N GLN A 22 -0.06 18.84 -11.39
CA GLN A 22 -0.96 18.97 -12.54
C GLN A 22 -0.49 18.08 -13.70
N LYS A 23 0.82 17.97 -13.90
CA LYS A 23 1.41 17.06 -14.88
C LYS A 23 1.17 15.61 -14.50
N ALA A 24 1.30 15.25 -13.22
CA ALA A 24 0.98 13.90 -12.74
C ALA A 24 -0.49 13.52 -13.01
N GLU A 25 -1.44 14.44 -12.77
CA GLU A 25 -2.87 14.22 -13.06
C GLU A 25 -3.15 14.06 -14.57
N LYS A 26 -2.53 14.90 -15.40
CA LYS A 26 -2.63 14.82 -16.87
C LYS A 26 -2.11 13.49 -17.39
N LEU A 27 -0.91 13.08 -16.95
CA LEU A 27 -0.31 11.80 -17.33
C LEU A 27 -1.15 10.62 -16.83
N ALA A 28 -1.64 10.65 -15.60
CA ALA A 28 -2.54 9.61 -15.10
C ALA A 28 -3.80 9.48 -15.97
N THR A 29 -4.41 10.60 -16.35
CA THR A 29 -5.58 10.61 -17.25
C THR A 29 -5.24 10.06 -18.64
N GLU A 30 -4.08 10.40 -19.18
CA GLU A 30 -3.61 9.91 -20.47
C GLU A 30 -3.30 8.41 -20.45
N ALA A 31 -2.74 7.90 -19.35
CA ALA A 31 -2.53 6.47 -19.16
C ALA A 31 -3.84 5.68 -19.26
N VAL A 32 -4.91 6.18 -18.63
CA VAL A 32 -6.24 5.56 -18.71
C VAL A 32 -6.76 5.58 -20.14
N LYS A 33 -6.69 6.74 -20.83
CA LYS A 33 -7.15 6.88 -22.22
C LYS A 33 -6.38 5.98 -23.19
N SER A 34 -5.07 5.82 -22.95
CA SER A 34 -4.17 5.02 -23.79
C SER A 34 -4.21 3.53 -23.46
N GLY A 35 -4.98 3.11 -22.46
CA GLY A 35 -5.08 1.71 -22.04
C GLY A 35 -3.81 1.15 -21.40
N TYR A 36 -2.93 2.01 -20.85
CA TYR A 36 -1.78 1.54 -20.10
C TYR A 36 -2.21 0.90 -18.79
N ASP A 37 -1.46 -0.13 -18.36
CA ASP A 37 -1.69 -0.78 -17.07
C ASP A 37 -1.48 0.25 -15.94
N SER A 38 -2.57 0.60 -15.26
CA SER A 38 -2.57 1.63 -14.23
C SER A 38 -1.70 1.27 -13.02
N TYR A 39 -1.61 -0.02 -12.66
CA TYR A 39 -0.70 -0.45 -11.60
C TYR A 39 0.75 -0.26 -12.02
N LEU A 40 1.08 -0.61 -13.27
CA LEU A 40 2.42 -0.43 -13.80
C LEU A 40 2.84 1.05 -13.82
N VAL A 41 1.91 1.95 -14.20
CA VAL A 41 2.15 3.41 -14.18
C VAL A 41 2.42 3.91 -12.76
N ILE A 42 1.66 3.45 -11.77
CA ILE A 42 1.90 3.78 -10.36
C ILE A 42 3.27 3.23 -9.92
N GLU A 43 3.50 1.92 -10.05
CA GLU A 43 4.64 1.24 -9.44
C GLU A 43 5.97 1.56 -10.12
N LYS A 44 5.98 1.73 -11.45
CA LYS A 44 7.20 1.95 -12.25
C LYS A 44 7.42 3.42 -12.65
N GLY A 45 6.39 4.25 -12.59
CA GLY A 45 6.51 5.70 -12.79
C GLY A 45 6.50 6.44 -11.45
N LEU A 46 5.30 6.67 -10.92
CA LEU A 46 5.08 7.57 -9.78
C LEU A 46 5.84 7.14 -8.51
N VAL A 47 5.74 5.86 -8.14
CA VAL A 47 6.38 5.28 -6.94
C VAL A 47 7.91 5.30 -7.08
N GLN A 48 8.46 5.10 -8.28
CA GLN A 48 9.91 5.23 -8.47
C GLN A 48 10.38 6.67 -8.33
N GLY A 49 9.56 7.64 -8.74
CA GLY A 49 9.86 9.06 -8.59
C GLY A 49 9.99 9.47 -7.12
N ILE A 50 9.04 9.09 -6.28
CA ILE A 50 9.08 9.44 -4.86
C ILE A 50 10.16 8.65 -4.09
N LYS A 51 10.46 7.41 -4.50
CA LYS A 51 11.63 6.68 -3.99
C LYS A 51 12.91 7.44 -4.27
N LYS A 52 13.06 7.98 -5.49
CA LYS A 52 14.23 8.79 -5.82
C LYS A 52 14.31 10.09 -5.02
N LEU A 53 13.19 10.77 -4.79
CA LEU A 53 13.17 11.94 -3.91
C LEU A 53 13.56 11.57 -2.46
N GLY A 54 13.11 10.42 -1.96
CA GLY A 54 13.55 9.89 -0.68
C GLY A 54 15.07 9.70 -0.61
N GLU A 55 15.66 9.05 -1.62
CA GLU A 55 17.13 8.90 -1.72
C GLU A 55 17.85 10.27 -1.76
N LYS A 56 17.31 11.23 -2.52
CA LYS A 56 17.89 12.57 -2.62
C LYS A 56 17.83 13.30 -1.28
N TRP A 57 16.74 13.18 -0.55
CA TRP A 57 16.55 13.75 0.78
C TRP A 57 17.54 13.17 1.78
N GLU A 58 17.70 11.84 1.80
CA GLU A 58 18.69 11.15 2.65
C GLU A 58 20.13 11.59 2.35
N GLN A 59 20.42 11.89 1.07
CA GLN A 59 21.72 12.39 0.62
C GLN A 59 21.90 13.92 0.84
N GLY A 60 20.90 14.63 1.37
CA GLY A 60 20.93 16.08 1.54
C GLY A 60 20.90 16.86 0.23
N SER A 61 20.45 16.25 -0.86
CA SER A 61 20.43 16.80 -2.23
C SER A 61 19.06 17.32 -2.69
N CYS A 62 18.04 17.23 -1.82
CA CYS A 62 16.78 17.97 -1.96
C CYS A 62 16.28 18.39 -0.57
N PHE A 63 15.31 19.29 -0.53
CA PHE A 63 14.70 19.79 0.71
C PHE A 63 13.33 19.14 0.99
N LEU A 64 12.86 19.27 2.24
CA LEU A 64 11.57 18.73 2.67
C LEU A 64 10.39 19.24 1.82
N PRO A 65 10.31 20.52 1.42
CA PRO A 65 9.23 20.98 0.55
C PRO A 65 9.19 20.26 -0.81
N GLU A 66 10.34 19.91 -1.40
CA GLU A 66 10.40 19.17 -2.66
C GLU A 66 9.86 17.74 -2.49
N LEU A 67 10.20 17.09 -1.37
CA LEU A 67 9.66 15.77 -1.02
C LEU A 67 8.14 15.80 -0.83
N VAL A 68 7.62 16.84 -0.18
CA VAL A 68 6.17 17.04 0.03
C VAL A 68 5.46 17.25 -1.31
N LEU A 69 5.97 18.12 -2.19
CA LEU A 69 5.40 18.36 -3.52
C LEU A 69 5.41 17.08 -4.37
N GLY A 70 6.50 16.31 -4.33
CA GLY A 70 6.57 15.00 -4.99
C GLY A 70 5.53 14.03 -4.46
N ALA A 71 5.33 13.97 -3.13
CA ALA A 71 4.30 13.13 -2.52
C ALA A 71 2.88 13.54 -2.95
N GLU A 72 2.60 14.85 -3.05
CA GLU A 72 1.32 15.36 -3.56
C GLU A 72 1.09 14.97 -5.03
N ALA A 73 2.12 15.04 -5.87
CA ALA A 73 2.05 14.61 -7.26
C ALA A 73 1.74 13.11 -7.39
N VAL A 74 2.37 12.27 -6.56
CA VAL A 74 2.05 10.83 -6.51
C VAL A 74 0.59 10.60 -6.10
N LYS A 75 0.13 11.26 -5.03
CA LYS A 75 -1.25 11.11 -4.53
C LYS A 75 -2.27 11.50 -5.60
N ALA A 76 -2.01 12.58 -6.34
CA ALA A 76 -2.87 13.05 -7.41
C ALA A 76 -2.91 12.08 -8.60
N GLY A 77 -1.78 11.49 -8.98
CA GLY A 77 -1.76 10.45 -10.01
C GLY A 77 -2.47 9.17 -9.59
N ILE A 78 -2.26 8.72 -8.34
CA ILE A 78 -2.90 7.52 -7.78
C ILE A 78 -4.43 7.67 -7.75
N SER A 79 -4.96 8.83 -7.31
CA SER A 79 -6.42 9.02 -7.18
C SER A 79 -7.18 8.79 -8.50
N ILE A 80 -6.55 9.12 -9.63
CA ILE A 80 -7.10 8.88 -10.98
C ILE A 80 -6.93 7.41 -11.40
N LEU A 81 -5.76 6.83 -11.13
CA LEU A 81 -5.41 5.47 -11.56
C LEU A 81 -6.07 4.36 -10.72
N GLN A 82 -6.60 4.68 -9.53
CA GLN A 82 -7.30 3.73 -8.66
C GLN A 82 -8.57 3.16 -9.28
N GLU A 83 -9.41 3.99 -9.88
CA GLU A 83 -10.68 3.55 -10.45
C GLU A 83 -10.51 2.51 -11.59
N PRO A 84 -9.60 2.72 -12.57
CA PRO A 84 -9.25 1.69 -13.55
C PRO A 84 -8.80 0.37 -12.93
N ILE A 85 -7.99 0.39 -11.87
CA ILE A 85 -7.52 -0.83 -11.19
C ILE A 85 -8.71 -1.61 -10.63
N LEU A 86 -9.62 -0.92 -9.94
CA LEU A 86 -10.83 -1.51 -9.36
C LEU A 86 -11.76 -2.10 -10.44
N LYS A 87 -11.84 -1.47 -11.61
CA LYS A 87 -12.64 -1.96 -12.76
C LYS A 87 -11.97 -3.10 -13.51
N SER A 88 -10.63 -3.11 -13.60
CA SER A 88 -9.86 -4.08 -14.40
C SER A 88 -9.99 -5.52 -13.91
N LYS A 89 -10.35 -5.69 -12.63
CA LYS A 89 -10.53 -6.99 -11.99
C LYS A 89 -11.96 -7.11 -11.47
N ALA A 90 -12.83 -7.64 -12.32
CA ALA A 90 -14.10 -8.22 -11.92
C ALA A 90 -13.89 -9.56 -11.18
N GLY A 91 -13.07 -9.56 -10.12
CA GLY A 91 -12.95 -10.69 -9.21
C GLY A 91 -14.32 -10.99 -8.59
N ARG A 92 -14.55 -12.24 -8.19
CA ARG A 92 -15.72 -12.60 -7.37
C ARG A 92 -15.70 -11.71 -6.13
N LYS A 93 -16.70 -10.83 -6.03
CA LYS A 93 -17.03 -10.16 -4.78
C LYS A 93 -17.34 -11.27 -3.76
N ASN A 94 -16.80 -11.16 -2.54
CA ASN A 94 -16.94 -12.08 -1.38
C ASN A 94 -15.67 -12.82 -0.93
N LEU A 95 -14.45 -12.33 -1.23
CA LEU A 95 -13.28 -12.81 -0.46
C LEU A 95 -13.33 -12.27 0.98
N PRO A 96 -12.65 -12.92 1.94
CA PRO A 96 -12.72 -12.54 3.34
C PRO A 96 -12.33 -11.08 3.60
N ARG A 97 -12.85 -10.55 4.70
CA ARG A 97 -12.59 -9.17 5.10
C ARG A 97 -11.14 -8.96 5.53
N VAL A 98 -10.60 -7.80 5.17
CA VAL A 98 -9.28 -7.28 5.55
C VAL A 98 -9.47 -5.96 6.26
N ILE A 99 -8.80 -5.78 7.39
CA ILE A 99 -8.58 -4.45 7.99
C ILE A 99 -7.16 -4.03 7.66
N ILE A 100 -6.98 -2.78 7.22
CA ILE A 100 -5.66 -2.21 6.94
C ILE A 100 -5.53 -0.82 7.57
N GLY A 101 -4.36 -0.46 8.09
CA GLY A 101 -4.11 0.87 8.65
C GLY A 101 -2.62 1.16 8.81
N THR A 102 -2.26 2.45 8.83
CA THR A 102 -0.91 2.88 9.21
C THR A 102 -0.84 3.04 10.73
N ILE A 103 0.23 2.52 11.32
CA ILE A 103 0.40 2.43 12.77
C ILE A 103 0.46 3.82 13.43
N GLU A 104 0.17 3.86 14.74
CA GLU A 104 0.28 5.06 15.58
C GLU A 104 1.63 5.77 15.44
N GLY A 105 1.58 7.10 15.30
CA GLY A 105 2.75 7.96 15.09
C GLY A 105 3.24 8.02 13.64
N ASP A 106 2.61 7.30 12.71
CA ASP A 106 2.98 7.28 11.31
C ASP A 106 1.81 7.72 10.41
N ILE A 107 2.09 8.71 9.55
CA ILE A 107 1.12 9.35 8.65
C ILE A 107 1.26 8.91 7.19
N HIS A 108 2.21 8.02 6.88
CA HIS A 108 2.49 7.63 5.50
C HIS A 108 1.43 6.66 4.98
N ASP A 109 0.84 6.99 3.84
CA ASP A 109 -0.34 6.31 3.28
C ASP A 109 -0.18 5.80 1.85
N ILE A 110 0.79 6.28 1.06
CA ILE A 110 0.93 5.93 -0.37
C ILE A 110 0.95 4.41 -0.58
N GLY A 111 1.83 3.70 0.13
CA GLY A 111 1.94 2.24 0.04
C GLY A 111 0.70 1.51 0.55
N LYS A 112 0.19 1.93 1.72
CA LYS A 112 -1.05 1.40 2.32
C LYS A 112 -2.23 1.48 1.35
N THR A 113 -2.44 2.65 0.77
CA THR A 113 -3.54 2.94 -0.16
C THR A 113 -3.44 2.09 -1.43
N LEU A 114 -2.23 1.88 -1.95
CA LEU A 114 -2.03 0.97 -3.09
C LEU A 114 -2.35 -0.49 -2.72
N VAL A 115 -1.92 -0.96 -1.55
CA VAL A 115 -2.26 -2.30 -1.04
C VAL A 115 -3.77 -2.46 -0.87
N ALA A 116 -4.44 -1.50 -0.23
CA ALA A 116 -5.89 -1.51 -0.02
C ALA A 116 -6.67 -1.55 -1.35
N THR A 117 -6.24 -0.74 -2.33
CA THR A 117 -6.82 -0.71 -3.67
C THR A 117 -6.65 -2.08 -4.35
N MET A 118 -5.45 -2.66 -4.28
CA MET A 118 -5.17 -3.94 -4.92
C MET A 118 -5.92 -5.10 -4.27
N LEU A 119 -6.03 -5.13 -2.93
CA LEU A 119 -6.86 -6.12 -2.24
C LEU A 119 -8.34 -6.01 -2.66
N SER A 120 -8.87 -4.79 -2.68
CA SER A 120 -10.25 -4.52 -3.12
C SER A 120 -10.49 -4.97 -4.56
N ALA A 121 -9.60 -4.62 -5.48
CA ALA A 121 -9.67 -5.04 -6.88
C ALA A 121 -9.59 -6.57 -7.03
N ASN A 122 -8.98 -7.27 -6.08
CA ASN A 122 -8.91 -8.74 -6.12
C ASN A 122 -10.02 -9.42 -5.30
N GLY A 123 -11.07 -8.69 -4.90
CA GLY A 123 -12.32 -9.23 -4.34
C GLY A 123 -12.41 -9.27 -2.82
N PHE A 124 -11.38 -8.80 -2.10
CA PHE A 124 -11.40 -8.69 -0.64
C PHE A 124 -12.30 -7.53 -0.20
N GLU A 125 -13.04 -7.71 0.90
CA GLU A 125 -13.74 -6.61 1.57
C GLU A 125 -12.74 -5.85 2.46
N VAL A 126 -12.32 -4.65 2.01
CA VAL A 126 -11.28 -3.88 2.71
C VAL A 126 -11.90 -2.79 3.59
N ILE A 127 -11.48 -2.77 4.86
CA ILE A 127 -11.74 -1.68 5.81
C ILE A 127 -10.42 -0.96 6.08
N ASP A 128 -10.28 0.23 5.52
CA ASP A 128 -9.13 1.09 5.75
C ASP A 128 -9.36 1.99 6.97
N LEU A 129 -8.53 1.85 7.99
CA LEU A 129 -8.60 2.65 9.22
C LEU A 129 -7.89 4.00 9.09
N GLY A 130 -7.23 4.26 7.95
CA GLY A 130 -6.48 5.48 7.71
C GLY A 130 -5.05 5.38 8.25
N VAL A 131 -4.57 6.49 8.80
CA VAL A 131 -3.21 6.63 9.33
C VAL A 131 -3.24 7.06 10.79
N ASP A 132 -2.08 7.00 11.46
CA ASP A 132 -1.94 7.30 12.89
C ASP A 132 -2.95 6.52 13.76
N VAL A 133 -3.10 5.22 13.46
CA VAL A 133 -4.13 4.40 14.10
C VAL A 133 -3.59 3.81 15.40
N LYS A 134 -4.19 4.23 16.51
CA LYS A 134 -3.88 3.68 17.85
C LYS A 134 -4.00 2.17 17.90
N SER A 135 -3.11 1.53 18.65
CA SER A 135 -3.07 0.06 18.79
C SER A 135 -4.41 -0.53 19.25
N ASP A 136 -5.08 0.12 20.20
CA ASP A 136 -6.38 -0.30 20.72
C ASP A 136 -7.50 -0.23 19.67
N ASN A 137 -7.41 0.71 18.72
CA ASN A 137 -8.38 0.81 17.64
C ASN A 137 -8.27 -0.39 16.68
N PHE A 138 -7.06 -0.88 16.38
CA PHE A 138 -6.92 -2.12 15.60
C PHE A 138 -7.60 -3.30 16.29
N VAL A 139 -7.39 -3.47 17.60
CA VAL A 139 -8.01 -4.56 18.38
C VAL A 139 -9.53 -4.43 18.41
N LYS A 140 -10.05 -3.22 18.66
CA LYS A 140 -11.48 -2.91 18.66
C LYS A 140 -12.11 -3.23 17.31
N MET A 141 -11.48 -2.82 16.21
CA MET A 141 -12.01 -3.03 14.87
C MET A 141 -11.90 -4.50 14.46
N ALA A 142 -10.82 -5.19 14.83
CA ALA A 142 -10.70 -6.64 14.64
C ALA A 142 -11.80 -7.41 15.39
N LYS A 143 -12.17 -6.98 16.60
CA LYS A 143 -13.29 -7.57 17.35
C LYS A 143 -14.64 -7.30 16.68
N LYS A 144 -14.85 -6.08 16.17
CA LYS A 144 -16.12 -5.65 15.56
C LYS A 144 -16.39 -6.31 14.22
N TYR A 145 -15.36 -6.44 13.40
CA TYR A 145 -15.49 -6.85 12.00
C TYR A 145 -14.97 -8.25 11.71
N GLU A 146 -14.33 -8.90 12.68
CA GLU A 146 -13.84 -10.28 12.59
C GLU A 146 -13.11 -10.57 11.25
N PRO A 147 -12.11 -9.74 10.87
CA PRO A 147 -11.46 -9.90 9.58
C PRO A 147 -10.61 -11.17 9.56
N ARG A 148 -10.39 -11.71 8.36
CA ARG A 148 -9.39 -12.77 8.17
C ARG A 148 -7.98 -12.23 8.30
N PHE A 149 -7.77 -10.99 7.85
CA PHE A 149 -6.46 -10.33 7.82
C PHE A 149 -6.49 -8.98 8.52
N LEU A 150 -5.45 -8.72 9.31
CA LEU A 150 -5.10 -7.39 9.82
C LEU A 150 -3.77 -6.97 9.20
N CYS A 151 -3.79 -5.97 8.33
CA CYS A 151 -2.63 -5.45 7.64
C CYS A 151 -2.13 -4.17 8.34
N LEU A 152 -0.88 -4.21 8.82
CA LEU A 152 -0.22 -3.08 9.47
C LEU A 152 0.81 -2.47 8.52
N SER A 153 0.77 -1.15 8.37
CA SER A 153 1.71 -0.38 7.57
C SER A 153 2.53 0.53 8.47
N SER A 154 3.84 0.57 8.24
CA SER A 154 4.77 1.48 8.91
C SER A 154 5.90 1.86 7.95
N LEU A 155 6.21 3.14 7.81
CA LEU A 155 7.35 3.63 7.05
C LEU A 155 8.54 4.00 7.95
N LEU A 156 8.29 4.39 9.20
CA LEU A 156 9.35 4.80 10.12
C LEU A 156 9.71 3.69 11.09
N THR A 157 11.00 3.37 11.23
CA THR A 157 11.52 2.38 12.20
C THR A 157 11.12 2.70 13.64
N THR A 158 11.02 3.99 13.98
CA THR A 158 10.57 4.47 15.29
C THR A 158 9.12 4.10 15.61
N THR A 159 8.28 3.97 14.59
CA THR A 159 6.84 3.67 14.73
C THR A 159 6.53 2.19 14.62
N MET A 160 7.40 1.39 13.98
CA MET A 160 7.25 -0.07 13.85
C MET A 160 7.02 -0.76 15.19
N GLN A 161 7.65 -0.27 16.27
CA GLN A 161 7.48 -0.86 17.60
C GLN A 161 6.02 -0.83 18.10
N ASN A 162 5.18 0.07 17.58
CA ASN A 162 3.76 0.10 17.91
C ASN A 162 3.01 -1.12 17.33
N GLU A 163 3.55 -1.81 16.31
CA GLU A 163 2.99 -3.07 15.83
C GLU A 163 3.03 -4.18 16.90
N ILE A 164 4.07 -4.18 17.75
CA ILE A 164 4.18 -5.12 18.89
C ILE A 164 3.00 -4.92 19.83
N ARG A 165 2.62 -3.67 20.11
CA ARG A 165 1.46 -3.34 20.97
C ARG A 165 0.15 -3.85 20.37
N VAL A 166 -0.01 -3.77 19.04
CA VAL A 166 -1.17 -4.38 18.36
C VAL A 166 -1.17 -5.90 18.56
N ILE A 167 -0.03 -6.58 18.35
CA ILE A 167 0.07 -8.03 18.57
C ILE A 167 -0.28 -8.41 20.02
N GLU A 168 0.25 -7.69 21.01
CA GLU A 168 -0.05 -7.91 22.42
C GLU A 168 -1.52 -7.66 22.74
N GLY A 169 -2.10 -6.59 22.20
CA GLY A 169 -3.53 -6.29 22.36
C GLY A 169 -4.42 -7.40 21.79
N LEU A 170 -4.07 -7.94 20.62
CA LEU A 170 -4.76 -9.09 20.03
C LEU A 170 -4.63 -10.35 20.88
N LYS A 171 -3.47 -10.58 21.52
CA LYS A 171 -3.28 -11.71 22.46
C LYS A 171 -4.17 -11.54 23.70
N LYS A 172 -4.13 -10.37 24.34
CA LYS A 172 -4.96 -10.03 25.52
C LYS A 172 -6.46 -10.16 25.23
N ALA A 173 -6.89 -9.81 24.02
CA ALA A 173 -8.28 -9.92 23.58
C ALA A 173 -8.68 -11.33 23.08
N ASN A 174 -7.79 -12.33 23.14
CA ASN A 174 -8.01 -13.68 22.59
C ASN A 174 -8.38 -13.70 21.09
N LEU A 175 -7.91 -12.72 20.32
CA LEU A 175 -8.13 -12.58 18.89
C LEU A 175 -6.96 -13.11 18.05
N ARG A 176 -5.75 -13.19 18.62
CA ARG A 176 -4.53 -13.52 17.86
C ARG A 176 -4.62 -14.82 17.06
N LYS A 177 -5.35 -15.83 17.55
CA LYS A 177 -5.55 -17.12 16.85
C LYS A 177 -6.66 -17.10 15.80
N LYS A 178 -7.49 -16.05 15.75
CA LYS A 178 -8.67 -15.94 14.88
C LYS A 178 -8.41 -15.25 13.55
N LEU A 179 -7.31 -14.50 13.45
CA LEU A 179 -6.94 -13.72 12.27
C LEU A 179 -5.44 -13.86 11.96
N LYS A 180 -5.05 -13.45 10.76
CA LYS A 180 -3.66 -13.36 10.33
C LYS A 180 -3.21 -11.91 10.31
N VAL A 181 -2.05 -11.63 10.91
CA VAL A 181 -1.43 -10.30 10.87
C VAL A 181 -0.40 -10.26 9.76
N MET A 182 -0.56 -9.31 8.84
CA MET A 182 0.37 -9.03 7.77
C MET A 182 1.05 -7.69 8.02
N VAL A 183 2.37 -7.64 7.98
CA VAL A 183 3.15 -6.38 8.09
C VAL A 183 3.72 -5.95 6.75
N GLY A 184 3.87 -4.66 6.55
CA GLY A 184 4.45 -4.06 5.35
C GLY A 184 4.90 -2.60 5.57
N GLY A 185 5.46 -2.02 4.51
CA GLY A 185 6.11 -0.71 4.54
C GLY A 185 7.63 -0.84 4.42
N ALA A 186 8.32 0.27 4.12
CA ALA A 186 9.72 0.24 3.69
C ALA A 186 10.70 -0.45 4.66
N PRO A 187 10.63 -0.24 6.00
CA PRO A 187 11.51 -0.91 6.93
C PRO A 187 11.03 -2.32 7.36
N ALA A 188 9.81 -2.71 6.98
CA ALA A 188 9.27 -4.02 7.35
C ALA A 188 9.98 -5.14 6.58
N SER A 189 10.03 -6.32 7.20
CA SER A 189 10.69 -7.50 6.62
C SER A 189 10.06 -8.78 7.13
N LEU A 190 10.37 -9.91 6.49
CA LEU A 190 9.96 -11.22 6.99
C LEU A 190 10.60 -11.54 8.36
N SER A 191 11.83 -11.09 8.61
CA SER A 191 12.48 -11.24 9.92
C SER A 191 11.73 -10.45 10.98
N TRP A 192 11.37 -9.19 10.69
CA TRP A 192 10.57 -8.37 11.59
C TRP A 192 9.21 -9.00 11.90
N ALA A 193 8.51 -9.49 10.87
CA ALA A 193 7.22 -10.17 11.05
C ALA A 193 7.33 -11.35 12.04
N LYS A 194 8.38 -12.17 11.90
CA LYS A 194 8.63 -13.30 12.81
C LYS A 194 8.96 -12.84 14.23
N GLU A 195 9.81 -11.82 14.36
CA GLU A 195 10.26 -11.27 15.63
C GLU A 195 9.07 -10.80 16.49
N ILE A 196 8.16 -10.02 15.92
CA ILE A 196 7.00 -9.49 16.65
C ILE A 196 5.86 -10.51 16.79
N GLY A 197 5.96 -11.66 16.12
CA GLY A 197 4.91 -12.68 16.08
C GLY A 197 3.72 -12.33 15.20
N ALA A 198 3.94 -11.58 14.11
CA ALA A 198 3.02 -11.50 12.97
C ALA A 198 3.08 -12.79 12.13
N ASP A 199 2.13 -12.98 11.21
CA ASP A 199 2.03 -14.20 10.40
C ASP A 199 2.64 -14.04 9.01
N LEU A 200 2.50 -12.86 8.43
CA LEU A 200 2.72 -12.61 7.00
C LEU A 200 3.53 -11.32 6.80
N TYR A 201 4.26 -11.27 5.69
CA TYR A 201 4.97 -10.08 5.22
C TYR A 201 4.72 -9.91 3.72
N ALA A 202 4.59 -8.66 3.27
CA ALA A 202 4.52 -8.31 1.87
C ALA A 202 5.37 -7.07 1.56
N GLU A 203 6.20 -7.17 0.53
CA GLU A 203 7.10 -6.11 0.07
C GLU A 203 6.38 -5.02 -0.78
N ASN A 204 5.25 -5.35 -1.40
CA ASN A 204 4.50 -4.46 -2.29
C ASN A 204 3.04 -4.92 -2.44
N ALA A 205 2.22 -4.13 -3.14
CA ALA A 205 0.80 -4.40 -3.25
C ALA A 205 0.46 -5.67 -4.04
N ILE A 206 1.26 -6.05 -5.05
CA ILE A 206 1.08 -7.33 -5.75
C ILE A 206 1.38 -8.51 -4.82
N SER A 207 2.49 -8.46 -4.08
CA SER A 207 2.85 -9.54 -3.16
C SER A 207 1.84 -9.64 -2.02
N ALA A 208 1.32 -8.52 -1.50
CA ALA A 208 0.26 -8.52 -0.50
C ALA A 208 -0.99 -9.29 -0.95
N VAL A 209 -1.46 -9.05 -2.17
CA VAL A 209 -2.59 -9.81 -2.75
C VAL A 209 -2.24 -11.29 -2.87
N LYS A 210 -1.06 -11.63 -3.40
CA LYS A 210 -0.64 -13.03 -3.58
C LYS A 210 -0.55 -13.78 -2.24
N VAL A 211 0.02 -13.14 -1.22
CA VAL A 211 0.16 -13.71 0.12
C VAL A 211 -1.20 -13.91 0.77
N ALA A 212 -2.09 -12.91 0.69
CA ALA A 212 -3.46 -13.03 1.24
C ALA A 212 -4.25 -14.14 0.54
N GLN A 213 -4.16 -14.23 -0.79
CA GLN A 213 -4.79 -15.28 -1.59
C GLN A 213 -4.27 -16.67 -1.26
N ARG A 214 -2.95 -16.83 -1.13
CA ARG A 214 -2.32 -18.09 -0.73
C ARG A 214 -2.81 -18.57 0.65
N GLU A 215 -2.90 -17.65 1.61
CA GLU A 215 -3.31 -17.97 2.99
C GLU A 215 -4.77 -18.45 3.11
N ILE A 216 -5.64 -18.08 2.17
CA ILE A 216 -7.03 -18.59 2.12
C ILE A 216 -7.20 -19.76 1.14
N GLY A 217 -6.09 -20.33 0.62
CA GLY A 217 -6.14 -21.41 -0.38
C GLY A 217 -6.73 -20.99 -1.73
N HIS A 218 -6.72 -19.69 -2.04
CA HIS A 218 -7.27 -19.14 -3.27
C HIS A 218 -6.14 -18.90 -4.28
N GLU A 219 -5.89 -19.84 -5.19
CA GLU A 219 -5.00 -19.58 -6.32
C GLU A 219 -5.76 -18.88 -7.45
N SER A 220 -5.44 -17.61 -7.69
CA SER A 220 -5.95 -16.90 -8.85
C SER A 220 -5.33 -17.52 -10.10
N LYS A 221 -6.08 -18.40 -10.79
CA LYS A 221 -5.71 -18.93 -12.11
C LYS A 221 -5.56 -17.74 -13.05
N ARG A 222 -4.32 -17.26 -13.23
CA ARG A 222 -3.99 -16.33 -14.32
C ARG A 222 -4.25 -17.10 -15.62
N LYS A 223 -5.27 -16.68 -16.37
CA LYS A 223 -5.30 -16.87 -17.82
C LYS A 223 -4.43 -15.79 -18.44
#